data_AF-A0A3C0RY59-F1
#
_entry.id   AF-A0A3C0RY59-F1
#
_cell.length_a   1.000
_cell.length_b   1.000
_cell.length_c   1.000
_cell.angle_alpha   90.00
_cell.angle_beta   90.00
_cell.angle_gamma   90.00
#
_symmetry.space_group_name_H-M   'P 1'
#
loop_
_entity.id
_entity.type
_entity.pdbx_description
1 polymer ?
#
loop_
_entity_poly.entity_id
_entity_poly.type
_entity_poly.pdbx_seq_one_letter_code
_entity_poly.pdbx_strand_id
1 'polypeptide(L)' 'GNTNVAYYKGLLAMYQLHELIGEQKINTALRTFLQHYAFPHRPPTSKDLIHEFLRISEPALHKNIRKLFL' A
#
# COMPACT_ATOMS: atom_id res chain seq x y z
N GLY A 1 -17.53 11.44 6.63
CA GLY A 1 -17.14 10.64 5.45
C GLY A 1 -17.82 9.29 5.52
N ASN A 2 -18.22 8.71 4.39
CA ASN A 2 -18.91 7.41 4.38
C ASN A 2 -17.89 6.27 4.56
N THR A 3 -17.70 5.81 5.80
CA THR A 3 -16.72 4.78 6.20
C THR A 3 -16.83 3.51 5.38
N ASN A 4 -18.05 3.12 4.99
CA ASN A 4 -18.29 1.96 4.13
C ASN A 4 -17.59 2.12 2.76
N VAL A 5 -17.70 3.31 2.16
CA VAL A 5 -17.08 3.58 0.85
C VAL A 5 -15.55 3.50 0.93
N ALA A 6 -14.95 4.03 2.00
CA ALA A 6 -13.50 3.95 2.21
C ALA A 6 -13.04 2.50 2.41
N TYR A 7 -13.77 1.72 3.20
CA TYR A 7 -13.46 0.32 3.46
C TYR A 7 -13.53 -0.54 2.18
N TYR A 8 -14.62 -0.45 1.42
CA TYR A 8 -14.78 -1.22 0.18
C TYR A 8 -13.76 -0.83 -0.88
N LYS A 9 -13.46 0.46 -1.04
CA LYS A 9 -12.42 0.92 -1.98
C LYS A 9 -11.04 0.44 -1.56
N GLY A 10 -10.72 0.50 -0.26
CA GLY A 10 -9.45 -0.01 0.26
C GLY A 10 -9.29 -1.51 0.02
N LEU A 11 -10.33 -2.30 0.29
CA LEU A 11 -10.33 -3.75 0.02
C LEU A 11 -10.07 -4.05 -1.46
N LEU A 12 -10.79 -3.37 -2.37
CA LEU A 12 -10.63 -3.56 -3.80
C LEU A 12 -9.22 -3.17 -4.28
N ALA A 13 -8.68 -2.06 -3.79
CA ALA A 13 -7.32 -1.64 -4.10
C ALA A 13 -6.27 -2.64 -3.62
N MET A 14 -6.41 -3.17 -2.40
CA MET A 14 -5.51 -4.19 -1.86
C MET A 14 -5.61 -5.51 -2.61
N TYR A 15 -6.80 -5.91 -3.04
CA TYR A 15 -6.99 -7.09 -3.91
C TYR A 15 -6.32 -6.90 -5.27
N GLN A 16 -6.51 -5.76 -5.93
CA GLN A 16 -5.85 -5.48 -7.21
C GLN A 16 -4.33 -5.39 -7.06
N LEU A 17 -3.84 -4.86 -5.94
CA LEU A 17 -2.41 -4.86 -5.62
C LEU A 17 -1.89 -6.30 -5.48
N HIS A 18 -2.65 -7.19 -4.82
CA HIS A 18 -2.30 -8.60 -4.70
C HIS A 18 -2.15 -9.25 -6.08
N GLU A 19 -3.08 -9.01 -7.00
CA GLU A 19 -2.98 -9.53 -8.37
C GLU A 19 -1.76 -8.99 -9.13
N LEU A 20 -1.32 -7.76 -8.84
CA LEU A 20 -0.21 -7.12 -9.54
C LEU A 20 1.17 -7.54 -9.03
N ILE A 21 1.36 -7.67 -7.72
CA ILE A 21 2.68 -7.87 -7.11
C ILE A 21 2.78 -9.11 -6.22
N GLY A 22 1.67 -9.78 -5.93
CA GLY A 22 1.61 -10.97 -5.10
C GLY A 22 1.68 -10.69 -3.59
N GLU A 23 1.20 -11.65 -2.81
CA GLU A 23 1.09 -11.53 -1.35
C GLU A 23 2.43 -11.31 -0.64
N GLN A 24 3.48 -12.05 -1.03
CA GLN A 24 4.79 -11.97 -0.38
C GLN A 24 5.37 -10.55 -0.41
N LYS A 25 5.25 -9.88 -1.56
CA LYS A 25 5.71 -8.51 -1.78
C LYS A 25 4.89 -7.52 -0.95
N ILE A 26 3.57 -7.69 -0.86
CA ILE A 26 2.70 -6.89 0.00
C ILE A 26 3.07 -7.05 1.47
N ASN A 27 3.18 -8.28 1.97
CA ASN A 27 3.51 -8.56 3.37
C ASN A 27 4.89 -7.99 3.73
N THR A 28 5.86 -8.06 2.81
CA THR A 28 7.19 -7.45 2.99
C THR A 28 7.09 -5.93 3.11
N ALA A 29 6.32 -5.26 2.24
CA ALA A 29 6.09 -3.82 2.32
C ALA A 29 5.40 -3.42 3.64
N LEU A 30 4.34 -4.13 4.05
CA LEU A 30 3.62 -3.85 5.29
C LEU A 30 4.49 -4.05 6.54
N ARG A 31 5.30 -5.11 6.57
CA ARG A 31 6.25 -5.33 7.66
C ARG A 31 7.27 -4.20 7.74
N THR A 32 7.81 -3.76 6.60
CA THR A 32 8.76 -2.65 6.56
C THR A 32 8.11 -1.35 6.99
N PHE A 33 6.89 -1.08 6.53
CA PHE A 33 6.09 0.09 6.92
C PHE A 33 5.92 0.16 8.45
N LEU A 34 5.55 -0.96 9.09
CA LEU A 34 5.43 -1.00 10.54
C LEU A 34 6.77 -0.75 11.23
N GLN A 35 7.87 -1.29 10.71
CA GLN A 35 9.20 -1.03 11.28
C GLN A 35 9.62 0.43 11.19
N HIS A 36 9.27 1.13 10.11
CA HIS A 36 9.61 2.54 9.91
C HIS A 36 8.72 3.51 10.70
N TYR A 37 7.46 3.15 10.94
CA TYR A 37 6.42 4.08 11.40
C TYR A 37 5.71 3.67 12.68
N ALA A 38 6.01 2.49 13.24
CA ALA A 38 5.50 2.13 14.56
C ALA A 38 6.01 3.14 15.61
N PHE A 39 5.18 3.37 16.63
CA PHE A 39 5.53 4.21 17.77
C PHE A 39 6.92 3.81 18.34
N PRO A 40 7.82 4.76 18.65
CA PRO A 40 7.61 6.21 18.78
C PRO A 40 7.89 7.04 17.51
N HIS A 41 7.99 6.42 16.33
CA HIS A 41 8.29 7.13 15.08
C HIS A 41 7.14 8.04 14.62
N ARG A 42 7.42 8.87 13.61
CA ARG A 42 6.43 9.78 13.02
C ARG A 42 5.20 9.01 12.52
N PRO A 43 3.98 9.50 12.77
CA PRO A 43 2.78 8.90 12.17
C PRO A 43 2.88 8.91 10.64
N PRO A 44 2.60 7.78 9.97
CA PRO A 44 2.66 7.71 8.52
C PRO A 44 1.42 8.33 7.88
N THR A 45 1.57 8.68 6.60
CA THR A 45 0.48 9.05 5.70
C THR A 45 0.21 7.95 4.68
N SER A 46 -0.91 8.02 3.95
CA SER A 46 -1.19 7.10 2.85
C SER A 46 -0.11 7.11 1.77
N LYS A 47 0.59 8.25 1.58
CA LYS A 47 1.71 8.34 0.62
C LYS A 47 2.91 7.50 1.06
N ASP A 48 3.18 7.45 2.36
CA ASP A 48 4.26 6.63 2.90
C ASP A 48 3.99 5.14 2.65
N LEU A 49 2.74 4.69 2.83
CA LEU A 49 2.35 3.31 2.52
C LEU A 49 2.51 2.98 1.03
N ILE A 50 2.05 3.88 0.14
CA ILE A 50 2.19 3.69 -1.31
C ILE A 50 3.68 3.61 -1.68
N HIS A 51 4.54 4.44 -1.08
CA HIS A 51 5.98 4.37 -1.32
C HIS A 51 6.59 3.02 -0.93
N GLU A 52 6.13 2.40 0.15
CA GLU A 52 6.60 1.05 0.51
C GLU A 52 6.23 0.00 -0.54
N PHE A 53 5.03 0.08 -1.13
CA PHE A 53 4.65 -0.81 -2.25
C PHE A 53 5.47 -0.55 -3.51
N LEU A 54 5.74 0.72 -3.84
CA LEU A 54 6.57 1.07 -5.00
C LEU A 54 8.02 0.59 -4.83
N ARG A 55 8.57 0.70 -3.62
CA ARG A 55 9.95 0.30 -3.31
C ARG A 55 10.22 -1.19 -3.56
N ILE A 56 9.24 -2.06 -3.34
CA ILE A 56 9.41 -3.51 -3.48
C ILE A 56 8.91 -4.07 -4.83
N SER A 57 8.36 -3.19 -5.68
CA SER A 57 7.76 -3.56 -6.96
C SER A 57 8.58 -3.06 -8.15
N GLU A 58 8.40 -3.71 -9.29
CA GLU A 58 9.09 -3.35 -10.52
C GLU A 58 8.66 -1.95 -10.99
N PRO A 59 9.59 -1.10 -11.48
CA PRO A 59 9.28 0.25 -11.98
C PRO A 59 8.16 0.28 -13.02
N ALA A 60 8.06 -0.75 -13.86
CA ALA A 60 7.00 -0.90 -14.86
C ALA A 60 5.58 -0.94 -14.23
N LEU A 61 5.44 -1.40 -13.00
CA LEU A 61 4.16 -1.52 -12.29
C LEU A 61 3.80 -0.25 -11.51
N HIS A 62 4.73 0.69 -11.32
CA HIS A 62 4.53 1.85 -10.43
C HIS A 62 3.35 2.73 -10.85
N LYS A 63 3.15 2.92 -12.15
CA LYS A 63 2.01 3.68 -12.68
C LYS A 63 0.67 3.00 -12.33
N ASN A 64 0.62 1.67 -12.44
CA ASN A 64 -0.57 0.90 -12.12
C ASN A 64 -0.85 0.93 -10.63
N ILE A 65 0.16 0.74 -9.79
CA ILE A 65 0.04 0.79 -8.32
C ILE A 65 -0.47 2.16 -7.88
N ARG A 66 0.08 3.26 -8.41
CA ARG A 66 -0.40 4.62 -8.07
C ARG A 66 -1.87 4.81 -8.43
N LYS A 67 -2.32 4.27 -9.56
CA LYS A 67 -3.72 4.36 -10.02
C LYS A 67 -4.71 3.62 -9.10
N LEU A 68 -4.26 2.63 -8.32
CA LEU A 68 -5.14 1.93 -7.37
C LEU A 68 -5.56 2.81 -6.18
N PHE A 69 -4.74 3.81 -5.86
CA PHE A 69 -4.89 4.62 -4.64
C PHE A 69 -5.16 6.12 -4.92
N LEU A 70 -5.16 6.53 -6.20
CA LEU A 70 -5.41 7.91 -6.67
C LEU A 70 -6.78 8.05 -7.34
#